data_AF-A0A4R1R3T7-F1
#
_entry.id   AF-A0A4R1R3T7-F1
#
_cell.length_a   1.000
_cell.length_b   1.000
_cell.length_c   1.000
_cell.angle_alpha   90.00
_cell.angle_beta   90.00
_cell.angle_gamma   90.00
#
_symmetry.space_group_name_H-M   'P 1'
#
loop_
_entity.id
_entity.type
_entity.pdbx_description
1 polymer ?
#
loop_
_entity_poly.entity_id
_entity_poly.type
_entity_poly.pdbx_seq_one_letter_code
_entity_poly.pdbx_strand_id
1 'polypeptide(L)'
;MDIMERINIMKDYDLIDQIIYNDLAAIIDVFKESGILLNEENAGIMITHIASAFIRNKTKEKIESLDREIIKDMQNDPMFDEACRIFCMIKSRIQNHFNEIEREFALVHICTVLNNM
;
A
#
# COMPACT_ATOMS: atom_id res chain seq x y z
N MET A 1 -1.09 -18.06 1.56
CA MET A 1 0.04 -17.72 2.46
C MET A 1 -0.35 -16.47 3.23
N ASP A 2 0.01 -16.42 4.51
CA ASP A 2 -0.27 -15.25 5.35
C ASP A 2 0.57 -14.06 4.83
N ILE A 3 -0.06 -12.90 4.64
CA ILE A 3 0.63 -11.70 4.18
C ILE A 3 1.67 -11.21 5.21
N MET A 4 1.49 -11.55 6.49
CA MET A 4 2.48 -11.25 7.53
C MET A 4 3.79 -12.01 7.33
N GLU A 5 3.77 -13.19 6.70
CA GLU A 5 4.98 -13.95 6.40
C GLU A 5 5.90 -13.16 5.47
N ARG A 6 5.34 -12.50 4.45
CA ARG A 6 6.08 -11.61 3.56
C ARG A 6 6.72 -10.44 4.31
N ILE A 7 5.99 -9.82 5.23
CA ILE A 7 6.50 -8.68 6.02
C ILE A 7 7.62 -9.15 6.96
N ASN A 8 7.46 -10.30 7.60
CA ASN A 8 8.48 -10.89 8.45
C ASN A 8 9.76 -11.19 7.65
N ILE A 9 9.64 -11.79 6.45
CA ILE A 9 10.78 -12.01 5.55
C ILE A 9 11.48 -10.68 5.23
N MET A 10 10.75 -9.64 4.82
CA MET A 10 11.38 -8.34 4.55
C MET A 10 12.13 -7.78 5.77
N LYS A 11 11.62 -8.02 6.98
CA LYS A 11 12.25 -7.56 8.22
C LYS A 11 13.47 -8.39 8.60
N ASP A 12 13.40 -9.71 8.46
CA ASP A 12 14.46 -10.66 8.81
C ASP A 12 15.69 -10.50 7.90
N TYR A 13 15.47 -10.10 6.64
CA TYR A 13 16.54 -9.78 5.69
C TYR A 13 16.97 -8.30 5.72
N ASP A 14 16.55 -7.53 6.73
CA ASP A 14 16.86 -6.10 6.90
C ASP A 14 16.50 -5.22 5.68
N LEU A 15 15.54 -5.66 4.84
CA LEU A 15 15.03 -4.86 3.72
C LEU A 15 14.16 -3.71 4.23
N ILE A 16 13.51 -3.88 5.37
CA ILE A 16 12.70 -2.87 6.05
C ILE A 16 13.13 -2.71 7.51
N ASP A 17 13.00 -1.50 8.03
CA ASP A 17 13.20 -1.24 9.47
C ASP A 17 11.93 -1.46 10.28
N GLN A 18 12.04 -1.29 11.60
CA GLN A 18 10.91 -1.51 12.52
C GLN A 18 9.73 -0.55 12.27
N ILE A 19 10.01 0.68 11.80
CA ILE A 19 8.96 1.66 11.52
C ILE A 19 8.15 1.18 10.32
N ILE A 20 8.81 0.77 9.24
CA ILE A 20 8.12 0.25 8.04
C ILE A 20 7.37 -1.04 8.37
N TYR A 21 7.96 -1.94 9.18
CA TYR A 21 7.27 -3.14 9.64
C TYR A 21 5.94 -2.81 10.35
N ASN A 22 5.98 -1.88 11.31
CA ASN A 22 4.80 -1.49 12.08
C ASN A 22 3.75 -0.82 11.17
N ASP A 23 4.17 0.01 10.23
CA ASP A 23 3.27 0.67 9.28
C ASP A 23 2.56 -0.33 8.35
N LEU A 24 3.29 -1.35 7.86
CA LEU A 24 2.70 -2.40 7.03
C LEU A 24 1.72 -3.28 7.82
N ALA A 25 2.03 -3.59 9.08
CA ALA A 25 1.10 -4.29 9.97
C ALA A 25 -0.18 -3.46 10.22
N ALA A 26 -0.03 -2.15 10.46
CA ALA A 26 -1.16 -1.24 10.64
C ALA A 26 -2.03 -1.14 9.37
N ILE A 27 -1.42 -1.21 8.18
CA ILE A 27 -2.18 -1.27 6.92
C ILE A 27 -3.04 -2.54 6.86
N ILE A 28 -2.48 -3.70 7.20
CA ILE A 28 -3.26 -4.96 7.25
C ILE A 28 -4.44 -4.84 8.21
N ASP A 29 -4.23 -4.24 9.38
CA ASP A 29 -5.30 -4.01 10.35
C ASP A 29 -6.40 -3.09 9.82
N VAL A 30 -6.05 -2.03 9.09
CA VAL A 30 -7.04 -1.13 8.46
C VAL A 30 -7.93 -1.88 7.45
N PHE A 31 -7.35 -2.76 6.63
CA PHE A 31 -8.12 -3.58 5.70
C PHE A 31 -9.02 -4.56 6.45
N LYS A 32 -8.51 -5.19 7.50
CA LYS A 32 -9.28 -6.09 8.35
C LYS A 32 -10.45 -5.38 9.05
N GLU A 33 -10.23 -4.17 9.57
CA GLU A 33 -11.27 -3.28 10.13
C GLU A 33 -12.35 -2.94 9.07
N SER A 34 -11.96 -2.88 7.79
CA SER A 34 -12.87 -2.66 6.66
C SER A 34 -13.51 -3.95 6.13
N GLY A 35 -13.32 -5.10 6.79
CA GLY A 35 -13.90 -6.38 6.41
C GLY A 35 -13.12 -7.14 5.32
N ILE A 36 -11.89 -6.72 5.02
CA ILE A 36 -11.07 -7.26 3.93
C ILE A 36 -9.89 -8.04 4.52
N LEU A 37 -9.80 -9.33 4.20
CA LEU A 37 -8.67 -10.15 4.61
C LEU A 37 -7.59 -10.15 3.52
N LEU A 38 -6.48 -9.48 3.83
CA LEU A 38 -5.31 -9.49 2.95
C LEU A 38 -4.58 -10.82 3.06
N ASN A 39 -4.15 -11.32 1.92
CA ASN A 39 -3.31 -12.50 1.80
C ASN A 39 -2.26 -12.24 0.70
N GLU A 40 -1.35 -13.21 0.52
CA GLU A 40 -0.29 -13.08 -0.49
C GLU A 40 -0.81 -12.86 -1.91
N GLU A 41 -1.91 -13.53 -2.30
CA GLU A 41 -2.45 -13.52 -3.65
C GLU A 41 -3.05 -12.17 -4.02
N ASN A 42 -3.83 -11.56 -3.11
CA ASN A 42 -4.48 -10.28 -3.38
C ASN A 42 -3.61 -9.06 -3.05
N ALA A 43 -2.73 -9.15 -2.05
CA ALA A 43 -2.06 -7.98 -1.47
C ALA A 43 -0.53 -8.01 -1.55
N GLY A 44 0.09 -9.12 -1.97
CA GLY A 44 1.55 -9.27 -1.99
C GLY A 44 2.27 -8.15 -2.76
N ILE A 45 1.73 -7.78 -3.92
CA ILE A 45 2.27 -6.69 -4.75
C ILE A 45 2.08 -5.34 -4.04
N MET A 46 0.88 -5.07 -3.51
CA MET A 46 0.58 -3.82 -2.80
C MET A 46 1.53 -3.60 -1.61
N ILE A 47 1.69 -4.62 -0.76
CA ILE A 47 2.56 -4.54 0.43
C ILE A 47 4.02 -4.31 0.03
N THR A 48 4.49 -5.00 -1.01
CA THR A 48 5.87 -4.83 -1.52
C THR A 48 6.08 -3.42 -2.10
N HIS A 49 5.08 -2.88 -2.81
CA HIS A 49 5.15 -1.53 -3.34
C HIS A 49 5.19 -0.47 -2.23
N ILE A 50 4.30 -0.59 -1.24
CA ILE A 50 4.25 0.36 -0.11
C ILE A 50 5.55 0.32 0.71
N ALA A 51 6.10 -0.87 0.97
CA ALA A 51 7.41 -1.01 1.62
C ALA A 51 8.49 -0.23 0.85
N SER A 52 8.53 -0.43 -0.47
CA SER A 52 9.47 0.25 -1.37
C SER A 52 9.28 1.76 -1.39
N ALA A 53 8.03 2.24 -1.39
CA ALA A 53 7.70 3.66 -1.31
C ALA A 53 8.27 4.30 -0.02
N PHE A 54 8.12 3.61 1.11
CA PHE A 54 8.65 4.10 2.40
C PHE A 54 10.16 4.07 2.46
N ILE A 55 10.82 3.08 1.83
CA ILE A 55 12.28 3.07 1.67
C ILE A 55 12.72 4.28 0.83
N ARG A 56 12.08 4.53 -0.32
CA ARG A 56 12.40 5.68 -1.19
C ARG A 56 12.29 7.02 -0.48
N ASN A 57 11.29 7.19 0.38
CA ASN A 57 11.17 8.41 1.18
C ASN A 57 12.39 8.66 2.09
N LYS A 58 13.00 7.59 2.61
CA LYS A 58 14.20 7.67 3.46
C LYS A 58 15.46 7.90 2.64
N THR A 59 15.58 7.23 1.49
CA THR A 59 16.75 7.33 0.60
C THR A 59 16.71 8.54 -0.33
N LYS A 60 15.56 9.21 -0.44
CA LYS A 60 15.26 10.31 -1.39
C LYS A 60 15.38 9.87 -2.85
N GLU A 61 15.18 8.59 -3.12
CA GLU A 61 15.08 8.06 -4.47
C GLU A 61 13.83 8.61 -5.16
N LYS A 62 13.98 9.00 -6.43
CA LYS A 62 12.88 9.49 -7.24
C LYS A 62 12.29 8.35 -8.06
N ILE A 63 10.99 8.42 -8.28
CA ILE A 63 10.27 7.55 -9.19
C ILE A 63 9.48 8.42 -10.18
N GLU A 64 9.26 7.88 -11.37
CA GLU A 64 8.42 8.52 -12.39
C GLU A 64 6.95 8.42 -11.99
N SER A 65 6.18 9.45 -12.35
CA SER A 65 4.73 9.47 -12.14
C SER A 65 4.04 8.46 -13.04
N LEU A 66 2.86 8.01 -12.63
CA LEU A 66 1.97 7.23 -13.49
C LEU A 66 1.56 8.05 -14.72
N ASP A 67 1.35 7.35 -15.83
CA ASP A 67 0.76 7.95 -17.02
C ASP A 67 -0.65 8.47 -16.71
N ARG A 68 -1.01 9.61 -17.31
CA ARG A 68 -2.30 10.26 -17.04
C ARG A 68 -3.51 9.38 -17.36
N GLU A 69 -3.38 8.50 -18.35
CA GLU A 69 -4.43 7.55 -18.71
C GLU A 69 -4.69 6.56 -17.56
N ILE A 70 -3.64 6.03 -16.92
CA ILE A 70 -3.76 5.14 -15.77
C ILE A 70 -4.42 5.85 -14.59
N ILE A 71 -4.03 7.10 -14.31
CA ILE A 71 -4.64 7.91 -13.24
C ILE A 71 -6.13 8.13 -13.52
N LYS A 72 -6.48 8.44 -14.77
CA LYS A 72 -7.86 8.66 -15.18
C LYS A 72 -8.69 7.38 -15.07
N ASP A 73 -8.16 6.24 -15.48
CA ASP A 73 -8.84 4.95 -15.37
C ASP A 73 -9.08 4.58 -13.92
N MET A 74 -8.07 4.75 -13.05
CA MET A 74 -8.20 4.58 -11.61
C MET A 74 -9.28 5.48 -11.01
N GLN A 75 -9.35 6.76 -11.41
CA GLN A 75 -10.36 7.71 -10.90
C GLN A 75 -11.80 7.38 -11.35
N ASN A 76 -11.96 6.66 -12.46
CA ASN A 76 -13.26 6.22 -12.95
C ASN A 76 -13.64 4.82 -12.45
N ASP A 77 -12.75 4.16 -11.69
CA ASP A 77 -13.01 2.84 -11.12
C ASP A 77 -14.16 2.92 -10.10
N PRO A 78 -15.15 2.02 -10.13
CA PRO A 78 -16.25 2.01 -9.16
C PRO A 78 -15.80 1.94 -7.69
N MET A 79 -14.63 1.37 -7.43
CA MET A 79 -14.05 1.22 -6.09
C MET A 79 -13.19 2.42 -5.68
N PHE A 80 -13.02 3.44 -6.53
CA PHE A 80 -12.10 4.55 -6.26
C PHE A 80 -12.42 5.34 -4.98
N ASP A 81 -13.72 5.60 -4.73
CA ASP A 81 -14.15 6.31 -3.51
C ASP A 81 -13.83 5.50 -2.25
N GLU A 82 -14.05 4.18 -2.31
CA GLU A 82 -13.74 3.27 -1.21
C GLU A 82 -12.22 3.13 -1.01
N ALA A 83 -11.44 3.10 -2.10
CA ALA A 83 -9.99 3.12 -2.05
C ALA A 83 -9.48 4.41 -1.39
N CYS A 84 -10.07 5.56 -1.71
CA CYS A 84 -9.75 6.83 -1.06
C CYS A 84 -10.08 6.81 0.43
N ARG A 85 -11.21 6.19 0.83
CA ARG A 85 -11.61 6.03 2.24
C ARG A 85 -10.58 5.20 3.01
N ILE A 86 -10.22 4.03 2.48
CA ILE A 86 -9.20 3.14 3.07
C ILE A 86 -7.84 3.83 3.13
N PHE A 87 -7.43 4.51 2.06
CA PHE A 87 -6.17 5.25 2.02
C PHE A 87 -6.12 6.36 3.11
N CYS A 88 -7.23 7.06 3.34
CA CYS A 88 -7.32 8.04 4.43
C CYS A 88 -7.15 7.38 5.80
N MET A 89 -7.76 6.21 6.03
CA MET A 89 -7.58 5.44 7.26
C MET A 89 -6.12 5.01 7.44
N ILE A 90 -5.49 4.49 6.38
CA ILE A 90 -4.06 4.13 6.39
C ILE A 90 -3.21 5.34 6.80
N LYS A 91 -3.36 6.49 6.14
CA LYS A 91 -2.60 7.71 6.46
C LYS A 91 -2.72 8.17 7.91
N SER A 92 -3.83 7.84 8.58
CA SER A 92 -4.03 8.19 9.99
C SER A 92 -3.36 7.25 10.99
N ARG A 93 -2.92 6.07 10.54
CA ARG A 93 -2.37 5.00 11.39
C ARG A 93 -0.86 4.77 11.21
N ILE A 94 -0.30 5.18 10.09
CA ILE A 94 1.13 4.98 9.77
C ILE A 94 1.99 6.19 10.17
N GLN A 95 3.28 5.94 10.39
CA GLN A 95 4.28 6.98 10.66
C GLN A 95 4.92 7.50 9.37
N ASN A 96 5.16 6.66 8.36
CA ASN A 96 5.63 7.09 7.06
C ASN A 96 4.54 7.88 6.30
N HIS A 97 4.95 8.65 5.31
CA HIS A 97 4.05 9.47 4.50
C HIS A 97 4.13 9.08 3.04
N PHE A 98 3.01 9.18 2.32
CA PHE A 98 3.02 9.09 0.86
C PHE A 98 3.20 10.49 0.29
N ASN A 99 4.16 10.65 -0.63
CA ASN A 99 4.19 11.82 -1.50
C ASN A 99 3.07 11.71 -2.57
N GLU A 100 2.92 12.72 -3.41
CA GLU A 100 1.83 12.76 -4.40
C GLU A 100 1.90 11.59 -5.40
N ILE A 101 3.09 11.26 -5.88
CA ILE A 101 3.30 10.15 -6.83
C ILE A 101 2.99 8.81 -6.15
N GLU A 102 3.55 8.58 -4.96
CA GLU A 102 3.34 7.33 -4.23
C GLU A 102 1.89 7.13 -3.78
N ARG A 103 1.16 8.24 -3.56
CA ARG A 103 -0.28 8.20 -3.30
C ARG A 103 -1.04 7.62 -4.50
N GLU A 104 -0.71 8.03 -5.71
CA GLU A 104 -1.39 7.53 -6.92
C GLU A 104 -1.13 6.02 -7.09
N PHE A 105 0.12 5.57 -6.94
CA PHE A 105 0.43 4.15 -6.96
C PHE A 105 -0.27 3.36 -5.85
N ALA A 106 -0.32 3.89 -4.63
CA ALA A 106 -1.03 3.25 -3.53
C ALA A 106 -2.53 3.09 -3.84
N LEU A 107 -3.17 4.12 -4.39
CA LEU A 107 -4.58 4.07 -4.77
C LEU A 107 -4.85 3.04 -5.89
N VAL A 108 -3.98 2.94 -6.90
CA VAL A 108 -4.08 1.89 -7.94
C VAL A 108 -4.08 0.49 -7.31
N HIS A 109 -3.15 0.25 -6.38
CA HIS A 109 -3.07 -1.04 -5.70
C HIS A 109 -4.26 -1.32 -4.79
N ILE A 110 -4.76 -0.31 -4.07
CA ILE A 110 -5.96 -0.46 -3.22
C ILE A 110 -7.18 -0.77 -4.10
N CYS A 111 -7.39 -0.06 -5.22
CA CYS A 111 -8.45 -0.39 -6.17
C CYS A 111 -8.31 -1.82 -6.71
N THR A 112 -7.08 -2.26 -7.02
CA THR A 112 -6.83 -3.63 -7.48
C THR A 112 -7.21 -4.67 -6.43
N VAL A 113 -6.85 -4.44 -5.16
CA VAL A 113 -7.26 -5.31 -4.05
C VAL A 113 -8.78 -5.37 -3.94
N LEU A 114 -9.45 -4.22 -4.01
CA LEU A 114 -10.91 -4.13 -3.88
C LEU A 114 -11.67 -4.80 -5.02
N ASN A 115 -11.16 -4.72 -6.25
CA ASN A 115 -11.77 -5.37 -7.42
C ASN A 115 -11.55 -6.89 -7.45
N ASN A 116 -10.55 -7.40 -6.75
CA ASN A 116 -10.21 -8.83 -6.68
C ASN A 116 -10.81 -9.51 -5.43
N MET A 117 -11.83 -8.90 -4.81
CA MET A 117 -12.58 -9.47 -3.67
C MET A 117 -13.73 -10.38 -4.11
#